data_AF-A0A6N8BH22-F1
#
_entry.id   AF-A0A6N8BH22-F1
#
_cell.length_a   1.000
_cell.length_b   1.000
_cell.length_c   1.000
_cell.angle_alpha   90.00
_cell.angle_beta   90.00
_cell.angle_gamma   90.00
#
_symmetry.space_group_name_H-M   'P 1'
#
loop_
_entity.id
_entity.type
_entity.pdbx_description
1 polymer ?
#
loop_
_entity_poly.entity_id
_entity_poly.type
_entity_poly.pdbx_seq_one_letter_code
_entity_poly.pdbx_strand_id
1 'polypeptide(L)'
;MGLGFVIIGLLFSVILGDWNAAATISGVTAAICLGFSAVFSGALNSGDRNRANLATETDDNRKIRIGWSFKLFLVGIPNLIAVIIYLTKF
;
A
#
# COMPACT_ATOMS: atom_id res chain seq x y z
N MET A 1 -5.60 -13.34 4.25
CA MET A 1 -6.63 -12.28 4.19
C MET A 1 -6.23 -11.12 3.26
N GLY A 2 -5.07 -10.47 3.41
CA GLY A 2 -4.70 -9.29 2.58
C GLY A 2 -4.45 -9.56 1.08
N LEU A 3 -3.89 -10.72 0.74
CA LEU A 3 -3.66 -11.14 -0.66
C LEU A 3 -4.96 -11.23 -1.49
N GLY A 4 -6.11 -11.51 -0.87
CA GLY A 4 -7.39 -11.62 -1.57
C GLY A 4 -7.89 -10.29 -2.15
N PHE A 5 -7.69 -9.18 -1.43
CA PHE A 5 -8.04 -7.85 -1.92
C PHE A 5 -7.16 -7.39 -3.08
N VAL A 6 -5.87 -7.78 -3.07
CA VAL A 6 -4.94 -7.50 -4.19
C VAL A 6 -5.41 -8.20 -5.45
N ILE A 7 -5.79 -9.48 -5.34
CA ILE A 7 -6.26 -10.29 -6.47
C ILE A 7 -7.58 -9.74 -7.01
N ILE A 8 -8.50 -9.30 -6.14
CA ILE A 8 -9.77 -8.68 -6.57
C ILE A 8 -9.55 -7.36 -7.30
N GLY A 9 -8.65 -6.49 -6.82
CA GLY A 9 -8.31 -5.25 -7.49
C GLY A 9 -7.66 -5.46 -8.87
N LEU A 10 -6.77 -6.45 -8.98
CA LEU A 10 -6.16 -6.85 -10.25
C LEU A 10 -7.18 -7.43 -11.23
N LEU A 11 -8.14 -8.24 -10.74
CA LEU A 11 -9.21 -8.80 -11.56
C LEU A 11 -10.16 -7.71 -12.09
N PHE A 12 -10.52 -6.72 -11.27
CA PHE A 12 -11.31 -5.57 -11.73
C PHE A 12 -10.59 -4.79 -12.83
N SER A 13 -9.27 -4.60 -12.72
CA SER A 13 -8.49 -3.89 -13.73
C SER A 13 -8.40 -4.62 -15.07
N VAL A 14 -8.41 -5.96 -15.08
CA VAL A 14 -8.39 -6.77 -16.32
C VAL A 14 -9.77 -6.79 -16.99
N ILE A 15 -10.87 -6.71 -16.22
CA ILE A 15 -12.24 -6.76 -16.76
C ILE A 15 -12.63 -5.47 -17.49
N LEU A 16 -12.08 -4.30 -17.12
CA LEU A 16 -12.51 -3.01 -17.69
C LEU A 16 -12.02 -2.74 -19.12
N GLY A 17 -11.06 -3.50 -19.66
CA GLY A 17 -10.68 -3.45 -21.10
C GLY A 17 -10.06 -2.14 -21.61
N ASP A 18 -9.92 -1.13 -20.74
CA ASP A 18 -9.45 0.21 -21.09
C ASP A 18 -8.16 0.54 -20.32
N TRP A 19 -7.03 0.59 -21.04
CA TRP A 19 -5.69 0.67 -20.43
C TRP A 19 -5.45 1.97 -19.66
N ASN A 20 -6.11 3.07 -20.06
CA ASN A 20 -6.02 4.35 -19.36
C ASN A 20 -6.78 4.33 -18.02
N ALA A 21 -7.98 3.75 -18.02
CA ALA A 21 -8.75 3.56 -16.80
C ALA A 21 -8.04 2.60 -15.83
N ALA A 22 -7.46 1.51 -16.34
CA ALA A 22 -6.65 0.57 -15.56
C ALA A 22 -5.44 1.25 -14.88
N ALA A 23 -4.70 2.09 -15.62
CA ALA A 23 -3.57 2.84 -15.06
C ALA A 23 -4.00 3.85 -13.99
N THR A 24 -5.11 4.55 -14.20
CA THR A 24 -5.65 5.52 -13.23
C THR A 24 -6.08 4.83 -11.94
N ILE A 25 -6.84 3.73 -12.04
CA ILE A 25 -7.31 2.96 -10.87
C ILE A 25 -6.12 2.36 -10.12
N SER A 26 -5.14 1.81 -10.84
CA SER A 26 -3.92 1.26 -10.25
C SER A 26 -3.11 2.35 -9.54
N GLY A 27 -3.01 3.55 -10.13
CA GLY A 27 -2.28 4.68 -9.55
C GLY A 27 -2.92 5.20 -8.27
N VAL A 28 -4.25 5.37 -8.27
CA VAL A 28 -4.99 5.77 -7.07
C VAL A 28 -4.86 4.70 -5.98
N THR A 29 -5.00 3.43 -6.34
CA THR A 29 -4.85 2.30 -5.40
C THR A 29 -3.45 2.25 -4.81
N ALA A 30 -2.42 2.39 -5.64
CA ALA A 30 -1.02 2.44 -5.21
C ALA A 30 -0.78 3.60 -4.23
N ALA A 31 -1.25 4.81 -4.57
CA ALA A 31 -1.09 6.00 -3.74
C ALA A 31 -1.75 5.83 -2.36
N ILE A 32 -2.99 5.35 -2.33
CA ILE A 32 -3.74 5.13 -1.08
C ILE A 32 -3.05 4.05 -0.24
N CYS A 33 -2.74 2.88 -0.83
CA CYS A 33 -2.14 1.77 -0.09
C CYS A 33 -0.74 2.11 0.44
N LEU A 34 0.12 2.72 -0.37
CA LEU A 34 1.47 3.10 0.06
C LEU A 34 1.43 4.26 1.07
N GLY A 35 0.53 5.22 0.87
CA GLY A 35 0.31 6.32 1.82
C GLY A 35 -0.07 5.81 3.20
N PHE A 36 -1.10 4.97 3.29
CA PHE A 36 -1.49 4.35 4.55
C PHE A 36 -0.39 3.44 5.11
N SER A 37 0.31 2.68 4.26
CA SER A 37 1.44 1.86 4.70
C SER A 37 2.51 2.69 5.40
N ALA A 38 2.88 3.84 4.84
CA ALA A 38 3.86 4.76 5.41
C ALA A 38 3.41 5.36 6.76
N VAL A 39 2.11 5.70 6.87
CA VAL A 39 1.51 6.17 8.12
C VAL A 39 1.57 5.09 9.20
N PHE A 40 1.09 3.87 8.91
CA PHE A 40 1.09 2.77 9.87
C PHE A 40 2.51 2.30 10.23
N SER A 41 3.48 2.43 9.31
CA SER A 41 4.89 2.16 9.61
C SER A 41 5.49 3.18 10.58
N GLY A 42 4.88 4.35 10.76
CA GLY A 42 5.48 5.48 11.46
C GLY A 42 6.59 6.18 10.66
N ALA A 43 6.74 5.88 9.36
CA ALA A 43 7.76 6.46 8.50
C ALA A 43 7.58 7.98 8.31
N LEU A 44 6.35 8.46 8.44
CA LEU A 44 5.99 9.88 8.38
C LEU A 44 6.02 10.57 9.76
N ASN A 45 6.36 9.85 10.83
CA ASN A 45 6.39 10.39 12.19
C ASN A 45 7.80 10.84 12.58
N SER A 46 7.91 11.73 13.56
CA SER A 46 9.21 12.15 14.08
C SER A 46 9.92 11.00 14.80
N GLY A 47 11.25 10.90 14.66
CA GLY A 47 12.06 9.87 15.31
C GLY A 47 11.90 9.82 16.83
N ASP A 48 11.75 10.99 17.48
CA ASP A 48 11.51 11.07 18.92
C ASP A 48 10.15 10.50 19.31
N ARG A 49 9.11 10.78 18.50
CA ARG A 49 7.78 10.18 18.69
C ARG A 49 7.80 8.68 18.46
N ASN A 50 8.60 8.22 17.50
CA ASN A 50 8.73 6.79 17.21
C ASN A 50 9.45 6.05 18.36
N ARG A 51 10.48 6.66 18.97
CA ARG A 51 11.16 6.12 20.14
C ARG A 51 10.28 6.11 21.39
N ALA A 52 9.49 7.17 21.60
CA ALA A 52 8.52 7.23 22.69
C ALA A 52 7.41 6.17 22.54
N ASN A 53 6.86 6.01 21.33
CA ASN A 53 5.90 4.95 21.03
C ASN A 53 6.52 3.57 21.22
N LEU A 54 7.78 3.36 20.81
CA LEU A 54 8.47 2.08 21.01
C LEU A 54 8.61 1.72 22.50
N ALA A 55 8.77 2.70 23.38
CA ALA A 55 8.90 2.49 24.82
C ALA A 55 7.57 2.27 25.56
N THR A 56 6.45 2.71 24.99
CA THR A 56 5.12 2.71 25.64
C THR A 56 4.10 1.79 24.97
N GLU A 57 4.33 1.40 23.72
CA GLU A 57 3.44 0.52 22.97
C GLU A 57 3.66 -0.95 23.35
N THR A 58 2.56 -1.70 23.46
CA THR A 58 2.60 -3.15 23.67
C THR A 58 3.04 -3.89 22.40
N ASP A 59 3.77 -5.00 22.57
CA ASP A 59 4.27 -5.78 21.43
C ASP A 59 3.17 -6.26 20.47
N ASP A 60 1.98 -6.58 20.99
CA ASP A 60 0.85 -7.02 20.18
C ASP A 60 0.29 -5.88 19.32
N ASN A 61 0.13 -4.69 19.89
CA ASN A 61 -0.35 -3.53 19.14
C ASN A 61 0.66 -3.13 18.05
N ARG A 62 1.95 -3.20 18.37
CA ARG A 62 3.05 -2.97 17.42
C ARG A 62 3.02 -3.96 16.26
N LYS A 63 2.84 -5.26 16.55
CA LYS A 63 2.74 -6.32 15.53
C LYS A 63 1.52 -6.12 14.63
N ILE A 64 0.38 -5.75 15.19
CA ILE A 64 -0.83 -5.46 14.41
C ILE A 64 -0.57 -4.27 13.48
N ARG A 65 -0.03 -3.16 14.01
CA ARG A 65 0.26 -1.94 13.24
C ARG A 65 1.23 -2.20 12.08
N ILE A 66 2.36 -2.84 12.36
CA ILE A 66 3.36 -3.17 11.33
C ILE A 66 2.79 -4.21 10.35
N GLY A 67 2.01 -5.18 10.84
CA GLY A 67 1.34 -6.16 10.00
C GLY A 67 0.37 -5.53 8.99
N TRP A 68 -0.37 -4.50 9.39
CA TRP A 68 -1.20 -3.72 8.47
C TRP A 68 -0.38 -2.89 7.49
N SER A 69 0.66 -2.20 7.98
CA SER A 69 1.60 -1.46 7.12
C SER A 69 2.19 -2.35 6.03
N PHE A 70 2.65 -3.55 6.38
CA PHE A 70 3.26 -4.50 5.44
C PHE A 70 2.25 -5.05 4.43
N LYS A 71 1.03 -5.38 4.87
CA LYS A 71 -0.04 -5.82 3.95
C LYS A 71 -0.37 -4.74 2.92
N LEU A 72 -0.51 -3.49 3.37
CA LEU A 72 -0.78 -2.34 2.49
C LEU A 72 0.38 -2.07 1.54
N PHE A 73 1.62 -2.21 2.02
CA PHE A 73 2.82 -2.11 1.18
C PHE A 73 2.81 -3.15 0.05
N LEU A 74 2.49 -4.39 0.40
CA LEU A 74 2.43 -5.51 -0.54
C LEU A 74 1.32 -5.34 -1.59
N VAL A 75 0.25 -4.62 -1.27
CA VAL A 75 -0.82 -4.24 -2.22
C VAL A 75 -0.37 -3.07 -3.11
N GLY A 76 0.27 -2.06 -2.50
CA GLY A 76 0.64 -0.82 -3.17
C GLY A 76 1.76 -0.98 -4.19
N ILE A 77 2.79 -1.78 -3.89
CA ILE A 77 3.93 -2.02 -4.79
C ILE A 77 3.53 -2.55 -6.17
N PRO A 78 2.79 -3.67 -6.31
CA PRO A 78 2.46 -4.20 -7.63
C PRO A 78 1.60 -3.24 -8.44
N ASN A 79 0.70 -2.48 -7.80
CA ASN A 79 -0.07 -1.43 -8.45
C ASN A 79 0.83 -0.27 -8.93
N LEU A 80 1.82 0.14 -8.13
CA LEU A 80 2.77 1.17 -8.52
C LEU A 80 3.63 0.71 -9.71
N ILE A 81 4.12 -0.53 -9.68
CA ILE A 81 4.89 -1.13 -10.78
C ILE A 81 4.05 -1.16 -12.07
N ALA A 82 2.78 -1.55 -12.00
CA ALA A 82 1.89 -1.57 -13.16
C ALA A 82 1.76 -0.18 -13.81
N VAL A 83 1.62 0.88 -12.99
CA VAL A 83 1.56 2.27 -13.49
C VAL A 83 2.89 2.71 -14.08
N ILE A 84 4.03 2.39 -13.44
CA ILE A 84 5.35 2.73 -13.97
C ILE A 84 5.55 2.07 -15.34
N ILE A 85 5.23 0.78 -15.48
CA ILE A 85 5.32 0.07 -16.75
C ILE A 85 4.45 0.74 -17.82
N TYR A 86 3.21 1.12 -17.47
CA TYR A 86 2.32 1.83 -18.38
C TYR A 86 2.89 3.18 -18.83
N LEU A 87 3.39 3.99 -17.88
CA LEU A 87 4.01 5.29 -18.17
C LEU A 87 5.27 5.19 -19.03
N THR A 88 6.06 4.13 -18.88
CA THR A 88 7.28 3.93 -19.70
C THR A 88 7.02 3.39 -21.10
N LYS A 89 5.80 2.88 -21.38
CA LYS A 89 5.41 2.38 -22.70
C LYS A 89 4.78 3.43 -23.60
N PHE A 90 4.43 4.60 -23.05
CA PHE A 90 3.97 5.79 -23.75
C PHE A 90 5.08 6.84 -23.80
#